data_AF-A0AAD5CKF9-F1
#
_entry.id   AF-A0AAD5CKF9-F1
#
_cell.length_a   1.000
_cell.length_b   1.000
_cell.length_c   1.000
_cell.angle_alpha   90.00
_cell.angle_beta   90.00
_cell.angle_gamma   90.00
#
_symmetry.space_group_name_H-M   'P 1'
#
loop_
_entity.id
_entity.type
_entity.pdbx_description
1 polymer ?
#
loop_
_entity_poly.entity_id
_entity_poly.type
_entity_poly.pdbx_seq_one_letter_code
_entity_poly.pdbx_strand_id
1 'polypeptide(L)'
;MVGYGRRYPQQVHHRGSSIVSIKVNPSFVSCRGGYATWYSRKASDPNLLTGAIVGGPDAYDNFADQRDNYQQTEPATYNNAPLLGVLARLHAGHAGYNQLLPVDIPLLKPTAAQPKPKMTPPSSGLIAITQKTTSSWVANGKKYYRYTVTLTNKSNKAIKKVNISVSKLYGPLWGLTKTAGGSYGLPTWVSSIPAGKSIEFVYIHTASAAQVSISSYTLT
;
A
#
# COMPACT_ATOMS: atom_id res chain seq x y z
N MET A 1 -19.56 4.71 0.09
CA MET A 1 -18.20 5.10 -0.34
C MET A 1 -18.32 6.08 -1.49
N VAL A 2 -17.68 7.23 -1.39
CA VAL A 2 -17.74 8.30 -2.40
C VAL A 2 -17.09 7.85 -3.70
N GLY A 3 -17.79 8.04 -4.83
CA GLY A 3 -17.28 7.73 -6.17
C GLY A 3 -17.28 6.23 -6.55
N TYR A 4 -17.87 5.36 -5.73
CA TYR A 4 -17.92 3.91 -6.00
C TYR A 4 -19.37 3.42 -6.15
N GLY A 5 -19.63 2.60 -7.17
CA GLY A 5 -20.96 2.03 -7.47
C GLY A 5 -21.87 2.98 -8.26
N ARG A 6 -23.09 2.51 -8.57
CA ARG A 6 -24.09 3.28 -9.36
C ARG A 6 -24.69 4.47 -8.60
N ARG A 7 -24.70 4.40 -7.27
CA ARG A 7 -25.16 5.45 -6.36
C ARG A 7 -24.15 5.58 -5.22
N TYR A 8 -23.73 6.80 -4.91
CA TYR A 8 -22.75 7.10 -3.88
C TYR A 8 -23.06 8.46 -3.23
N PRO A 9 -22.57 8.74 -2.01
CA PRO A 9 -22.77 10.05 -1.36
C PRO A 9 -22.14 11.19 -2.17
N GLN A 10 -22.91 12.25 -2.39
CA GLN A 10 -22.53 13.42 -3.19
C GLN A 10 -22.46 14.71 -2.38
N GLN A 11 -22.98 14.74 -1.15
CA GLN A 11 -22.98 15.90 -0.26
C GLN A 11 -22.28 15.54 1.05
N VAL A 12 -20.97 15.35 0.97
CA VAL A 12 -20.13 14.86 2.05
C VAL A 12 -19.81 16.03 2.99
N HIS A 13 -19.85 15.80 4.31
CA HIS A 13 -19.44 16.80 5.31
C HIS A 13 -17.92 16.99 5.30
N HIS A 14 -17.38 17.58 4.24
CA HIS A 14 -15.95 17.82 4.06
C HIS A 14 -15.69 19.13 3.33
N ARG A 15 -15.07 20.09 4.01
CA ARG A 15 -14.84 21.46 3.50
C ARG A 15 -14.09 21.49 2.17
N GLY A 16 -13.06 20.67 2.03
CA GLY A 16 -12.28 20.59 0.78
C GLY A 16 -13.04 19.91 -0.36
N SER A 17 -14.09 19.14 -0.06
CA SER A 17 -14.94 18.50 -1.06
C SER A 17 -15.98 19.49 -1.58
N SER A 18 -16.60 20.23 -0.65
CA SER A 18 -17.74 21.11 -0.92
C SER A 18 -17.40 22.47 -1.53
N ILE A 19 -16.20 23.00 -1.30
CA ILE A 19 -15.73 24.27 -1.86
C ILE A 19 -15.07 24.03 -3.21
N VAL A 20 -15.36 24.86 -4.22
CA VAL A 20 -14.72 24.77 -5.54
C VAL A 20 -13.18 24.74 -5.45
N SER A 21 -12.53 23.93 -6.30
CA SER A 21 -11.07 23.85 -6.35
C SER A 21 -10.42 25.21 -6.66
N ILE A 22 -9.28 25.47 -6.03
CA ILE A 22 -8.43 26.64 -6.34
C ILE A 22 -8.00 26.70 -7.82
N LYS A 23 -7.97 25.54 -8.50
CA LYS A 23 -7.66 25.45 -9.93
C LYS A 23 -8.79 25.97 -10.82
N VAL A 24 -10.02 26.00 -10.32
CA VAL A 24 -11.21 26.49 -11.03
C VAL A 24 -11.53 27.92 -10.61
N ASN A 25 -11.47 28.22 -9.32
CA ASN A 25 -11.61 29.57 -8.81
C ASN A 25 -10.53 29.84 -7.75
N PRO A 26 -9.54 30.71 -8.03
CA PRO A 26 -8.43 30.98 -7.11
C PRO A 26 -8.80 31.98 -5.99
N SER A 27 -10.01 32.55 -5.99
CA SER A 27 -10.43 33.49 -4.96
C SER A 27 -10.36 32.88 -3.56
N PHE A 28 -9.87 33.66 -2.61
CA PHE A 28 -9.76 33.24 -1.22
C PHE A 28 -11.15 32.95 -0.61
N VAL A 29 -11.30 31.79 0.02
CA VAL A 29 -12.52 31.41 0.75
C VAL A 29 -12.22 31.37 2.25
N SER A 30 -12.68 32.41 2.96
CA SER A 30 -12.56 32.49 4.42
C SER A 30 -13.35 31.38 5.11
N CYS A 31 -13.10 31.13 6.41
CA CYS A 31 -13.86 30.12 7.17
C CYS A 31 -15.37 30.42 7.20
N ARG A 32 -15.74 31.65 7.57
CA ARG A 32 -17.16 32.08 7.62
C ARG A 32 -17.78 32.19 6.22
N GLY A 33 -17.04 32.70 5.24
CA GLY A 33 -17.52 32.75 3.85
C GLY A 33 -17.71 31.36 3.26
N GLY A 34 -16.79 30.43 3.56
CA GLY A 34 -16.90 29.02 3.23
C GLY A 34 -18.19 28.40 3.75
N TYR A 35 -18.49 28.64 5.04
CA TYR A 35 -19.71 28.18 5.67
C TYR A 35 -20.96 28.80 5.01
N ALA A 36 -20.99 30.12 4.86
CA ALA A 36 -22.15 30.83 4.31
C ALA A 36 -22.48 30.43 2.86
N THR A 37 -21.47 30.20 2.03
CA THR A 37 -21.66 29.92 0.60
C THR A 37 -21.76 28.43 0.27
N TRP A 38 -21.00 27.57 0.95
CA TRP A 38 -20.79 26.18 0.50
C TRP A 38 -21.36 25.12 1.44
N TYR A 39 -21.47 25.41 2.74
CA TYR A 39 -21.92 24.39 3.70
C TYR A 39 -23.36 23.95 3.46
N SER A 40 -24.28 24.91 3.32
CA SER A 40 -25.72 24.68 3.14
C SER A 40 -26.14 24.41 1.69
N ARG A 41 -25.21 24.48 0.73
CA ARG A 41 -25.48 24.35 -0.71
C ARG A 41 -26.01 22.95 -1.05
N LYS A 42 -27.21 22.82 -1.61
CA LYS A 42 -27.82 21.50 -1.90
C LYS A 42 -27.28 20.78 -3.15
N ALA A 43 -26.41 21.43 -3.92
CA ALA A 43 -25.74 20.79 -5.04
C ALA A 43 -24.62 19.85 -4.56
N SER A 44 -24.34 18.82 -5.37
CA SER A 44 -23.23 17.88 -5.18
C SER A 44 -21.90 18.60 -4.98
N ASP A 45 -20.99 17.96 -4.26
CA ASP A 45 -19.66 18.50 -3.99
C ASP A 45 -18.84 18.65 -5.28
N PRO A 46 -18.21 19.82 -5.52
CA PRO A 46 -17.45 20.08 -6.74
C PRO A 46 -16.17 19.25 -6.84
N ASN A 47 -15.60 18.82 -5.70
CA ASN A 47 -14.43 17.94 -5.68
C ASN A 47 -14.84 16.58 -5.13
N LEU A 48 -14.78 15.54 -5.95
CA LEU A 48 -15.10 14.18 -5.54
C LEU A 48 -14.04 13.66 -4.56
N LEU A 49 -14.44 13.37 -3.32
CA LEU A 49 -13.58 12.78 -2.30
C LEU A 49 -13.47 11.26 -2.48
N THR A 50 -12.95 10.83 -3.62
CA THR A 50 -12.95 9.42 -4.07
C THR A 50 -12.42 8.46 -3.01
N GLY A 51 -13.18 7.39 -2.77
CA GLY A 51 -12.82 6.33 -1.82
C GLY A 51 -13.20 6.63 -0.37
N ALA A 52 -13.66 7.84 -0.05
CA ALA A 52 -14.07 8.17 1.31
C ALA A 52 -15.28 7.36 1.77
N ILE A 53 -15.18 6.80 2.98
CA ILE A 53 -16.29 6.19 3.70
C ILE A 53 -16.88 7.22 4.66
N VAL A 54 -18.16 7.49 4.48
CA VAL A 54 -18.97 8.36 5.34
C VAL A 54 -19.49 7.59 6.57
N GLY A 55 -20.04 8.27 7.56
CA GLY A 55 -20.58 7.67 8.79
C GLY A 55 -21.55 6.51 8.55
N GLY A 56 -22.42 6.62 7.54
CA GLY A 56 -23.33 5.55 7.14
C GLY A 56 -24.79 5.79 7.58
N PRO A 57 -25.68 4.80 7.40
CA PRO A 57 -27.10 4.95 7.70
C PRO A 57 -27.39 4.98 9.20
N ASP A 58 -28.63 5.37 9.55
CA ASP A 58 -29.15 5.21 10.90
C ASP A 58 -29.53 3.75 11.23
N ALA A 59 -30.08 3.53 12.43
CA ALA A 59 -30.48 2.21 12.91
C ALA A 59 -31.62 1.53 12.11
N TYR A 60 -32.26 2.26 11.19
CA TYR A 60 -33.34 1.78 10.33
C TYR A 60 -32.90 1.73 8.86
N ASP A 61 -31.58 1.69 8.61
CA ASP A 61 -30.97 1.71 7.28
C ASP A 61 -31.28 2.97 6.44
N ASN A 62 -31.77 4.05 7.06
CA ASN A 62 -32.01 5.30 6.33
C ASN A 62 -30.71 6.11 6.21
N PHE A 63 -30.45 6.61 5.00
CA PHE A 63 -29.31 7.46 4.71
C PHE A 63 -29.77 8.75 4.02
N ALA A 64 -29.51 9.89 4.65
CA ALA A 64 -29.76 11.21 4.10
C ALA A 64 -28.43 11.84 3.65
N ASP A 65 -28.22 11.87 2.32
CA ASP A 65 -27.05 12.48 1.66
C ASP A 65 -27.11 14.01 1.73
N GLN A 66 -26.88 14.54 2.93
CA GLN A 66 -26.93 15.96 3.24
C GLN A 66 -25.66 16.37 3.97
N ARG A 67 -25.02 17.44 3.50
CA ARG A 67 -23.72 17.89 4.02
C ARG A 67 -23.77 18.33 5.48
N ASP A 68 -24.90 18.83 5.94
CA ASP A 68 -25.15 19.24 7.32
C ASP A 68 -25.47 18.06 8.25
N ASN A 69 -25.77 16.88 7.69
CA ASN A 69 -25.95 15.64 8.43
C ASN A 69 -24.60 14.94 8.70
N TYR A 70 -23.74 15.59 9.48
CA TYR A 70 -22.39 15.10 9.79
C TYR A 70 -22.39 13.68 10.36
N GLN A 71 -23.42 13.29 11.13
CA GLN A 71 -23.54 11.96 11.70
C GLN A 71 -23.49 10.84 10.63
N GLN A 72 -24.08 11.10 9.46
CA GLN A 72 -24.13 10.13 8.37
C GLN A 72 -23.14 10.43 7.25
N THR A 73 -22.87 11.71 6.96
CA THR A 73 -22.11 12.13 5.77
C THR A 73 -20.67 12.54 6.05
N GLU A 74 -20.21 12.53 7.31
CA GLU A 74 -18.83 12.88 7.65
C GLU A 74 -17.85 11.75 7.29
N PRO A 75 -16.84 12.03 6.44
CA PRO A 75 -15.76 11.11 6.19
C PRO A 75 -14.63 11.35 7.19
N ALA A 76 -14.11 10.28 7.78
CA ALA A 76 -12.94 10.36 8.64
C ALA A 76 -11.89 9.31 8.28
N THR A 77 -10.65 9.57 8.69
CA THR A 77 -9.56 8.58 8.55
C THR A 77 -9.89 7.29 9.28
N TYR A 78 -10.52 7.37 10.45
CA TYR A 78 -10.92 6.21 11.23
C TYR A 78 -12.11 5.44 10.61
N ASN A 79 -12.90 6.02 9.72
CA ASN A 79 -13.89 5.28 8.93
C ASN A 79 -13.19 4.38 7.90
N ASN A 80 -12.15 4.92 7.26
CA ASN A 80 -11.41 4.26 6.17
C ASN A 80 -10.42 3.20 6.67
N ALA A 81 -9.73 3.48 7.77
CA ALA A 81 -8.68 2.62 8.31
C ALA A 81 -9.09 1.14 8.51
N PRO A 82 -10.21 0.81 9.19
CA PRO A 82 -10.60 -0.58 9.39
C PRO A 82 -11.04 -1.26 8.09
N LEU A 83 -11.64 -0.52 7.15
CA LEU A 83 -12.17 -1.12 5.93
C LEU A 83 -11.06 -1.49 4.93
N LEU A 84 -9.93 -0.79 4.92
CA LEU A 84 -8.81 -1.05 4.01
C LEU A 84 -8.32 -2.50 4.08
N GLY A 85 -8.12 -3.03 5.29
CA GLY A 85 -7.66 -4.41 5.48
C GLY A 85 -8.68 -5.45 5.01
N VAL A 86 -9.95 -5.22 5.32
CA VAL A 86 -11.06 -6.10 4.90
C VAL A 86 -11.19 -6.11 3.38
N LEU A 87 -11.16 -4.95 2.72
CA LEU A 87 -11.24 -4.85 1.27
C LEU A 87 -10.05 -5.50 0.59
N ALA A 88 -8.84 -5.34 1.13
CA ALA A 88 -7.67 -6.04 0.61
C ALA A 88 -7.83 -7.56 0.68
N ARG A 89 -8.36 -8.07 1.81
CA ARG A 89 -8.63 -9.51 1.98
C ARG A 89 -9.70 -10.03 1.02
N LEU A 90 -10.78 -9.28 0.81
CA LEU A 90 -11.86 -9.65 -0.10
C LEU A 90 -11.42 -9.57 -1.56
N HIS A 91 -10.63 -8.54 -1.91
CA HIS A 91 -10.07 -8.38 -3.25
C HIS A 91 -9.12 -9.51 -3.63
N ALA A 92 -8.38 -10.06 -2.67
CA ALA A 92 -7.51 -11.22 -2.88
C ALA A 92 -8.27 -12.55 -3.11
N GLY A 93 -9.60 -12.59 -2.91
CA GLY A 93 -10.44 -13.77 -3.14
C GLY A 93 -10.19 -14.94 -2.17
N HIS A 94 -10.74 -16.12 -2.48
CA HIS A 94 -10.59 -17.34 -1.67
C HIS A 94 -9.16 -17.91 -1.63
N ALA A 95 -8.24 -17.37 -2.43
CA ALA A 95 -6.89 -17.93 -2.62
C ALA A 95 -5.76 -17.17 -1.89
N GLY A 96 -6.06 -16.16 -1.07
CA GLY A 96 -5.03 -15.18 -0.67
C GLY A 96 -4.51 -15.24 0.77
N TYR A 97 -5.34 -15.55 1.77
CA TYR A 97 -4.94 -15.41 3.18
C TYR A 97 -5.68 -16.40 4.08
N ASN A 98 -5.09 -17.58 4.25
CA ASN A 98 -5.27 -18.37 5.47
C ASN A 98 -4.37 -17.74 6.53
N GLN A 99 -4.95 -16.96 7.45
CA GLN A 99 -4.21 -16.30 8.54
C GLN A 99 -3.62 -17.27 9.58
N LEU A 100 -3.57 -18.59 9.31
CA LEU A 100 -3.08 -19.60 10.25
C LEU A 100 -2.06 -20.61 9.66
N LEU A 101 -1.52 -20.42 8.46
CA LEU A 101 -0.42 -21.25 7.94
C LEU A 101 0.65 -20.41 7.21
N PRO A 102 1.92 -20.85 7.18
CA PRO A 102 2.97 -20.20 6.39
C PRO A 102 2.50 -20.06 4.95
N VAL A 103 2.55 -18.85 4.40
CA VAL A 103 2.01 -18.55 3.07
C VAL A 103 2.79 -19.31 2.01
N ASP A 104 2.25 -20.43 1.52
CA ASP A 104 2.61 -20.99 0.21
C ASP A 104 1.94 -20.12 -0.86
N ILE A 105 2.78 -19.45 -1.66
CA ILE A 105 2.37 -18.55 -2.75
C ILE A 105 1.66 -19.39 -3.82
N PRO A 106 0.40 -19.08 -4.22
CA PRO A 106 -0.23 -19.78 -5.34
C PRO A 106 0.54 -19.52 -6.63
N LEU A 107 0.95 -20.61 -7.30
CA LEU A 107 1.57 -20.57 -8.62
C LEU A 107 0.55 -20.01 -9.63
N LEU A 108 0.72 -18.75 -10.04
CA LEU A 108 -0.02 -18.20 -11.17
C LEU A 108 0.18 -19.12 -12.39
N LYS A 109 -0.93 -19.50 -13.05
CA LYS A 109 -0.91 -20.23 -14.33
C LYS A 109 0.03 -19.52 -15.30
N PRO A 110 0.84 -20.26 -16.08
CA PRO A 110 1.85 -19.66 -16.94
C PRO A 110 1.16 -18.91 -18.09
N THR A 111 1.16 -17.57 -17.99
CA THR A 111 0.95 -16.71 -19.16
C THR A 111 2.24 -16.72 -19.99
N ALA A 112 2.08 -16.71 -21.31
CA ALA A 112 3.09 -16.94 -22.35
C ALA A 112 4.51 -16.45 -22.02
N ALA A 113 5.48 -17.30 -22.33
CA ALA A 113 6.91 -17.11 -22.11
C ALA A 113 7.40 -15.74 -22.62
N GLN A 114 7.77 -14.86 -21.69
CA GLN A 114 8.57 -13.68 -21.99
C GLN A 114 10.07 -14.02 -21.98
N PRO A 115 10.90 -13.26 -22.73
CA PRO A 115 12.31 -13.57 -22.95
C PRO A 115 13.09 -13.67 -21.64
N LYS A 116 13.84 -14.76 -21.49
CA LYS A 116 14.67 -15.13 -20.34
C LYS A 116 15.61 -13.96 -19.97
N PRO A 117 15.43 -13.29 -18.81
CA PRO A 117 16.38 -12.29 -18.34
C PRO A 117 17.67 -12.97 -17.86
N LYS A 118 18.80 -12.37 -18.21
CA LYS A 118 20.16 -12.83 -17.88
C LYS A 118 20.32 -12.88 -16.35
N MET A 119 20.39 -14.09 -15.79
CA MET A 119 20.70 -14.32 -14.37
C MET A 119 22.14 -13.87 -14.08
N THR A 120 22.31 -12.94 -13.14
CA THR A 120 23.59 -12.75 -12.46
C THR A 120 23.80 -13.89 -11.45
N PRO A 121 25.03 -14.43 -11.28
CA PRO A 121 25.28 -15.60 -10.44
C PRO A 121 24.97 -15.33 -8.96
N PRO A 122 24.48 -16.32 -8.19
CA PRO A 122 24.21 -16.16 -6.77
C PRO A 122 25.53 -16.17 -5.97
N SER A 123 25.68 -15.21 -5.05
CA SER A 123 26.75 -15.22 -4.05
C SER A 123 26.66 -16.50 -3.20
N SER A 124 27.81 -17.14 -3.02
CA SER A 124 28.13 -18.36 -2.27
C SER A 124 27.91 -18.26 -0.74
N GLY A 125 26.83 -17.60 -0.31
CA GLY A 125 26.52 -17.39 1.10
C GLY A 125 25.44 -18.34 1.64
N LEU A 126 25.43 -18.51 2.96
CA LEU A 126 24.37 -19.20 3.73
C LEU A 126 22.98 -18.52 3.62
N ILE A 127 22.90 -17.37 2.94
CA ILE A 127 21.66 -16.66 2.61
C ILE A 127 21.63 -16.46 1.10
N ALA A 128 20.58 -16.96 0.45
CA ALA A 128 20.34 -16.70 -0.96
C ALA A 128 19.40 -15.51 -1.15
N ILE A 129 19.75 -14.65 -2.09
CA ILE A 129 18.97 -13.47 -2.46
C ILE A 129 18.40 -13.71 -3.87
N THR A 130 17.08 -13.66 -4.00
CA THR A 130 16.41 -13.72 -5.30
C THR A 130 15.57 -12.47 -5.49
N GLN A 131 15.67 -11.82 -6.65
CA GLN A 131 14.86 -10.65 -7.00
C GLN A 131 13.98 -10.95 -8.21
N LYS A 132 12.71 -10.56 -8.15
CA LYS A 132 11.75 -10.75 -9.24
C LYS A 132 10.93 -9.49 -9.47
N THR A 133 10.84 -9.06 -10.72
CA THR A 133 9.88 -8.03 -11.14
C THR A 133 8.48 -8.62 -11.07
N THR A 134 7.57 -7.99 -10.33
CA THR A 134 6.19 -8.48 -10.15
C THR A 134 5.17 -7.63 -10.89
N SER A 135 5.45 -6.34 -11.11
CA SER A 135 4.57 -5.43 -11.85
C SER A 135 5.36 -4.27 -12.44
N SER A 136 4.80 -3.63 -13.46
CA SER A 136 5.28 -2.35 -13.97
C SER A 136 4.12 -1.50 -14.47
N TRP A 137 4.17 -0.19 -14.24
CA TRP A 137 3.14 0.76 -14.68
C TRP A 137 3.77 2.09 -15.06
N VAL A 138 3.01 2.92 -15.77
CA VAL A 138 3.41 4.30 -16.12
C VAL A 138 2.56 5.27 -15.31
N ALA A 139 3.20 6.24 -14.67
CA ALA A 139 2.55 7.34 -13.98
C ALA A 139 3.31 8.63 -14.29
N ASN A 140 2.59 9.68 -14.71
CA ASN A 140 3.18 10.99 -15.07
C ASN A 140 4.32 10.88 -16.09
N GLY A 141 4.15 10.05 -17.13
CA GLY A 141 5.18 9.83 -18.16
C GLY A 141 6.40 9.02 -17.71
N LYS A 142 6.45 8.59 -16.44
CA LYS A 142 7.56 7.80 -15.90
C LYS A 142 7.14 6.34 -15.68
N LYS A 143 7.99 5.40 -16.10
CA LYS A 143 7.78 3.97 -15.88
C LYS A 143 8.32 3.54 -14.53
N TYR A 144 7.50 2.83 -13.77
CA TYR A 144 7.81 2.28 -12.45
C TYR A 144 7.82 0.76 -12.51
N TYR A 145 8.66 0.16 -11.69
CA TYR A 145 8.77 -1.29 -11.52
C TYR A 145 8.62 -1.63 -10.04
N ARG A 146 7.84 -2.67 -9.75
CA ARG A 146 7.75 -3.30 -8.41
C ARG A 146 8.58 -4.56 -8.40
N TYR A 147 9.52 -4.63 -7.48
CA TYR A 147 10.36 -5.80 -7.26
C TYR A 147 10.02 -6.46 -5.93
N THR A 148 9.87 -7.78 -5.94
CA THR A 148 9.90 -8.61 -4.74
C THR A 148 11.30 -9.18 -4.59
N VAL A 149 11.84 -9.11 -3.38
CA VAL A 149 13.12 -9.71 -3.00
C VAL A 149 12.87 -10.77 -1.95
N THR A 150 13.33 -11.99 -2.21
CA THR A 150 13.24 -13.13 -1.31
C THR A 150 14.63 -13.43 -0.76
N LEU A 151 14.76 -13.40 0.57
CA LEU A 151 15.95 -13.82 1.31
C LEU A 151 15.70 -15.20 1.90
N THR A 152 16.42 -16.22 1.42
CA THR A 152 16.26 -17.61 1.86
C THR A 152 17.42 -18.02 2.75
N ASN A 153 17.13 -18.47 3.96
CA ASN A 153 18.10 -19.07 4.87
C ASN A 153 18.46 -20.48 4.38
N LYS A 154 19.66 -20.64 3.84
CA LYS A 154 20.22 -21.93 3.41
C LYS A 154 21.07 -22.61 4.49
N SER A 155 21.20 -22.00 5.66
CA SER A 155 21.88 -22.62 6.80
C SER A 155 20.97 -23.62 7.53
N ASN A 156 21.58 -24.41 8.42
CA ASN A 156 20.91 -25.31 9.34
C ASN A 156 20.48 -24.64 10.66
N LYS A 157 20.71 -23.32 10.81
CA LYS A 157 20.45 -22.55 12.04
C LYS A 157 19.51 -21.38 11.77
N ALA A 158 18.85 -20.86 12.80
CA ALA A 158 17.97 -19.70 12.62
C ALA A 158 18.81 -18.41 12.51
N ILE A 159 18.44 -17.51 11.60
CA ILE A 159 19.06 -16.18 11.49
C ILE A 159 18.24 -15.20 12.33
N LYS A 160 18.77 -14.72 13.47
CA LYS A 160 18.05 -13.75 14.33
C LYS A 160 18.25 -12.30 13.93
N LYS A 161 19.48 -11.94 13.58
CA LYS A 161 19.83 -10.59 13.12
C LYS A 161 20.40 -10.72 11.72
N VAL A 162 19.89 -9.93 10.80
CA VAL A 162 20.45 -9.77 9.46
C VAL A 162 20.56 -8.28 9.19
N ASN A 163 21.65 -7.89 8.54
CA ASN A 163 21.90 -6.54 8.13
C ASN A 163 22.00 -6.53 6.60
N ILE A 164 21.05 -5.88 5.95
CA ILE A 164 20.84 -5.88 4.50
C ILE A 164 21.22 -4.50 3.98
N SER A 165 22.13 -4.46 3.02
CA SER A 165 22.48 -3.25 2.29
C SER A 165 21.72 -3.20 0.97
N VAL A 166 21.10 -2.05 0.70
CA VAL A 166 20.38 -1.80 -0.55
C VAL A 166 20.94 -0.52 -1.17
N SER A 167 21.55 -0.63 -2.34
CA SER A 167 22.11 0.50 -3.09
C SER A 167 21.45 0.63 -4.47
N LYS A 168 21.60 1.81 -5.09
CA LYS A 168 20.91 2.18 -6.34
C LYS A 168 19.37 2.09 -6.24
N LEU A 169 18.84 2.32 -5.04
CA LEU A 169 17.40 2.44 -4.79
C LEU A 169 17.00 3.92 -4.80
N TYR A 170 16.03 4.27 -5.64
CA TYR A 170 15.57 5.65 -5.86
C TYR A 170 14.09 5.84 -5.50
N GLY A 171 13.55 4.92 -4.70
CA GLY A 171 12.14 4.93 -4.35
C GLY A 171 11.89 4.17 -3.04
N PRO A 172 10.61 4.03 -2.65
CA PRO A 172 10.24 3.43 -1.38
C PRO A 172 10.50 1.92 -1.32
N LEU A 173 10.78 1.44 -0.10
CA LEU A 173 10.98 0.04 0.26
C LEU A 173 10.10 -0.30 1.47
N TRP A 174 9.53 -1.51 1.47
CA TRP A 174 8.66 -2.04 2.52
C TRP A 174 9.05 -3.46 2.90
N GLY A 175 8.75 -3.87 4.14
CA GLY A 175 8.99 -5.22 4.64
C GLY A 175 10.32 -5.37 5.39
N LEU A 176 11.09 -4.31 5.57
CA LEU A 176 12.30 -4.26 6.40
C LEU A 176 12.27 -3.07 7.36
N THR A 177 13.05 -3.14 8.43
CA THR A 177 13.23 -2.02 9.37
C THR A 177 14.57 -1.32 9.09
N LYS A 178 14.53 -0.01 8.82
CA LYS A 178 15.73 0.79 8.62
C LYS A 178 16.47 0.96 9.95
N THR A 179 17.77 0.72 9.94
CA THR A 179 18.66 0.87 11.09
C THR A 179 19.29 2.27 11.09
N ALA A 180 19.79 2.73 12.24
CA ALA A 180 20.43 4.04 12.37
C ALA A 180 21.64 4.21 11.42
N GLY A 181 22.33 3.12 11.07
CA GLY A 181 23.47 3.11 10.15
C GLY A 181 23.09 3.12 8.66
N GLY A 182 21.81 3.27 8.30
CA GLY A 182 21.34 3.34 6.91
C GLY A 182 21.09 1.99 6.24
N SER A 183 21.49 0.89 6.86
CA SER A 183 21.18 -0.48 6.42
C SER A 183 19.82 -0.96 6.95
N TYR A 184 19.37 -2.15 6.55
CA TYR A 184 18.05 -2.68 6.86
C TYR A 184 18.12 -4.00 7.64
N GLY A 185 17.27 -4.15 8.66
CA GLY A 185 17.09 -5.39 9.41
C GLY A 185 15.74 -6.06 9.15
N LEU A 186 15.50 -7.19 9.82
CA LEU A 186 14.18 -7.82 9.87
C LEU A 186 13.15 -6.82 10.40
N PRO A 187 11.89 -6.90 9.92
CA PRO A 187 10.82 -6.11 10.49
C PRO A 187 10.60 -6.47 11.97
N THR A 188 10.10 -5.52 12.77
CA THR A 188 9.99 -5.66 14.23
C THR A 188 9.13 -6.84 14.70
N TRP A 189 8.22 -7.33 13.84
CA TRP A 189 7.37 -8.49 14.12
C TRP A 189 8.02 -9.85 13.73
N VAL A 190 9.21 -9.86 13.15
CA VAL A 190 9.95 -11.08 12.79
C VAL A 190 11.22 -11.19 13.65
N SER A 191 11.26 -12.20 14.51
CA SER A 191 12.37 -12.43 15.44
C SER A 191 13.52 -13.24 14.83
N SER A 192 13.25 -14.04 13.80
CA SER A 192 14.26 -14.81 13.08
C SER A 192 13.76 -15.35 11.73
N ILE A 193 14.69 -15.78 10.87
CA ILE A 193 14.42 -16.60 9.68
C ILE A 193 14.89 -18.03 9.99
N PRO A 194 13.98 -19.00 10.23
CA PRO A 194 14.35 -20.40 10.48
C PRO A 194 15.11 -21.03 9.31
N ALA A 195 15.80 -22.16 9.58
CA ALA A 195 16.50 -22.93 8.56
C ALA A 195 15.55 -23.33 7.41
N GLY A 196 15.99 -23.12 6.16
CA GLY A 196 15.20 -23.41 4.96
C GLY A 196 14.01 -22.47 4.72
N LYS A 197 13.76 -21.49 5.59
CA LYS A 197 12.67 -20.51 5.43
C LYS A 197 13.18 -19.22 4.77
N SER A 198 12.22 -18.43 4.32
CA SER A 198 12.48 -17.18 3.62
C SER A 198 11.70 -16.02 4.21
N ILE A 199 12.22 -14.82 4.01
CA ILE A 199 11.49 -13.56 4.20
C ILE A 199 11.46 -12.79 2.89
N GLU A 200 10.39 -12.03 2.68
CA GLU A 200 10.25 -11.18 1.50
C GLU A 200 10.13 -9.71 1.87
N PHE A 201 10.70 -8.86 1.03
CA PHE A 201 10.51 -7.42 1.06
C PHE A 201 10.32 -6.88 -0.36
N VAL A 202 9.77 -5.67 -0.46
CA VAL A 202 9.35 -5.09 -1.73
C VAL A 202 9.92 -3.70 -1.87
N TYR A 203 10.33 -3.32 -3.08
CA TYR A 203 10.64 -1.93 -3.40
C TYR A 203 10.05 -1.53 -4.75
N ILE A 204 9.83 -0.23 -4.90
CA ILE A 204 9.35 0.39 -6.14
C ILE A 204 10.34 1.47 -6.53
N HIS A 205 10.81 1.44 -7.77
CA HIS A 205 11.61 2.53 -8.34
C HIS A 205 11.53 2.54 -9.87
N THR A 206 12.21 3.49 -10.48
CA THR A 206 12.12 3.77 -11.93
C THR A 206 13.33 3.29 -12.71
N ALA A 207 14.19 2.49 -12.07
CA ALA A 207 15.42 1.94 -12.66
C ALA A 207 15.31 0.42 -12.80
N SER A 208 16.37 -0.20 -13.30
CA SER A 208 16.59 -1.65 -13.17
C SER A 208 16.83 -2.02 -11.70
N ALA A 209 16.68 -3.31 -11.38
CA ALA A 209 16.74 -3.84 -10.02
C ALA A 209 17.86 -3.23 -9.16
N ALA A 210 17.50 -2.82 -7.94
CA ALA A 210 18.43 -2.35 -6.94
C ALA A 210 19.46 -3.43 -6.57
N GLN A 211 20.63 -2.99 -6.11
CA GLN A 211 21.66 -3.89 -5.63
C GLN A 211 21.38 -4.23 -4.17
N VAL A 212 21.11 -5.50 -3.89
CA VAL A 212 20.82 -6.01 -2.55
C VAL A 212 21.94 -6.95 -2.13
N SER A 213 22.51 -6.74 -0.95
CA SER A 213 23.53 -7.61 -0.37
C SER A 213 23.33 -7.79 1.13
N ILE A 214 23.90 -8.85 1.70
CA ILE A 214 23.95 -9.06 3.14
C ILE A 214 25.28 -8.53 3.67
N SER A 215 25.22 -7.56 4.58
CA SER A 215 26.40 -6.99 5.25
C SER A 215 26.83 -7.82 6.45
N SER A 216 25.88 -8.32 7.25
CA SER A 216 26.18 -9.20 8.39
C SER A 216 24.94 -10.00 8.81
N TYR A 217 25.14 -11.09 9.54
CA TYR A 217 24.07 -11.88 10.14
C TYR A 217 24.54 -12.66 11.37
N THR A 218 23.60 -13.10 12.19
CA THR A 218 23.87 -13.94 13.37
C THR A 218 23.04 -15.22 13.30
N LEU A 219 23.73 -16.37 13.39
CA LEU A 219 23.12 -17.69 13.48
C LEU A 219 22.96 -18.12 14.94
N THR A 220 21.84 -18.78 15.25
CA THR A 220 21.61 -19.47 16.53
C THR A 220 21.24 -20.91 16.27
#